data_AF-A0A6L6BYA5-F1
#
_entry.id   AF-A0A6L6BYA5-F1
#
_cell.length_a   1.000
_cell.length_b   1.000
_cell.length_c   1.000
_cell.angle_alpha   90.00
_cell.angle_beta   90.00
_cell.angle_gamma   90.00
#
_symmetry.space_group_name_H-M   'P 1'
#
loop_
_entity.id
_entity.type
_entity.pdbx_description
1 polymer ?
#
loop_
_entity_poly.entity_id
_entity_poly.type
_entity_poly.pdbx_seq_one_letter_code
_entity_poly.pdbx_strand_id
1 'polypeptide(L)'
;EQWENAIEQGEYAAKRLLAELQGTELPAPFASIPWFWSDQYDRKIQMAGRPSSSDEIIIPDGSIEEQRFVALFRRGDMCTGVLGVNRPRHVMQVRMKLTESLSWDSALSVFA
;
A
#
# COMPACT_ATOMS: atom_id res chain seq x y z
N GLU A 1 -1.55 -7.51 -11.78
CA GLU A 1 -2.08 -8.76 -11.20
C GLU A 1 -1.41 -9.00 -9.86
N GLN A 2 -2.17 -9.23 -8.79
CA GLN A 2 -1.66 -9.38 -7.43
C GLN A 2 -2.44 -10.50 -6.73
N TRP A 3 -1.72 -11.44 -6.13
CA TRP A 3 -2.32 -12.62 -5.49
C TRP A 3 -3.23 -12.25 -4.31
N GLU A 4 -2.82 -11.31 -3.46
CA GLU A 4 -3.63 -10.90 -2.31
C GLU A 4 -4.91 -10.19 -2.71
N ASN A 5 -4.85 -9.31 -3.72
CA ASN A 5 -6.06 -8.68 -4.26
C ASN A 5 -7.06 -9.73 -4.80
N ALA A 6 -6.60 -10.83 -5.39
CA ALA A 6 -7.50 -11.89 -5.85
C ALA A 6 -8.22 -12.59 -4.68
N ILE A 7 -7.50 -12.83 -3.58
CA ILE A 7 -8.08 -13.38 -2.35
C ILE A 7 -9.09 -12.42 -1.73
N GLU A 8 -8.69 -11.16 -1.52
CA GLU A 8 -9.52 -10.13 -0.89
C GLU A 8 -10.82 -9.89 -1.69
N GLN A 9 -10.74 -9.86 -3.02
CA GLN A 9 -11.93 -9.74 -3.88
C GLN A 9 -12.82 -10.98 -3.81
N GLY A 10 -12.24 -12.18 -3.76
CA GLY A 10 -13.00 -13.43 -3.60
C GLY A 10 -13.79 -13.47 -2.28
N GLU A 11 -13.15 -13.11 -1.17
CA GLU A 11 -13.81 -13.00 0.13
C GLU A 11 -14.92 -11.95 0.13
N TYR A 12 -14.65 -10.79 -0.46
CA TYR A 12 -15.61 -9.70 -0.54
C TYR A 12 -16.85 -10.09 -1.35
N ALA A 13 -16.66 -10.73 -2.50
CA ALA A 13 -17.75 -11.22 -3.34
C ALA A 13 -18.65 -12.21 -2.58
N ALA A 14 -18.05 -13.16 -1.84
CA ALA A 14 -18.79 -14.10 -1.02
C ALA A 14 -19.60 -13.40 0.09
N LYS A 15 -18.98 -12.45 0.81
CA LYS A 15 -19.65 -11.67 1.87
C LYS A 15 -20.83 -10.86 1.32
N ARG A 16 -20.67 -10.19 0.17
CA ARG A 16 -21.77 -9.46 -0.48
C ARG A 16 -22.92 -10.37 -0.88
N LEU A 17 -22.63 -11.51 -1.50
CA LEU A 17 -23.65 -12.47 -1.92
C LEU A 17 -24.46 -13.00 -0.72
N LEU A 18 -23.78 -13.35 0.37
CA LEU A 18 -24.45 -13.82 1.59
C LEU A 18 -25.33 -12.75 2.23
N ALA A 19 -24.87 -11.49 2.27
CA ALA A 19 -25.67 -10.38 2.80
C ALA A 19 -26.96 -10.18 1.99
N GLU A 20 -26.85 -10.20 0.66
CA GLU A 20 -28.01 -10.11 -0.24
C GLU A 20 -29.00 -11.27 -0.01
N LEU A 21 -28.52 -12.52 0.02
CA LEU A 21 -29.36 -13.70 0.21
C LEU A 21 -30.06 -13.73 1.59
N GLN A 22 -29.45 -13.12 2.61
CA GLN A 22 -30.00 -13.03 3.96
C GLN A 22 -30.84 -11.77 4.19
N GLY A 23 -30.89 -10.84 3.23
CA GLY A 23 -31.53 -9.54 3.40
C GLY A 23 -30.90 -8.67 4.48
N THR A 24 -29.59 -8.81 4.72
CA THR A 24 -28.83 -8.01 5.69
C THR A 24 -28.15 -6.82 5.02
N GLU A 25 -27.57 -5.93 5.83
CA GLU A 25 -26.85 -4.76 5.32
C GLU A 25 -25.66 -5.18 4.43
N LEU A 26 -25.59 -4.59 3.23
CA LEU A 26 -24.49 -4.83 2.31
C LEU A 26 -23.21 -4.19 2.85
N PRO A 27 -22.04 -4.86 2.78
CA PRO A 27 -20.79 -4.26 3.24
C PRO A 27 -20.41 -3.05 2.38
N ALA A 28 -19.60 -2.14 2.90
CA ALA A 28 -19.09 -1.00 2.14
C ALA A 28 -18.39 -1.43 0.83
N PRO A 29 -18.30 -0.57 -0.20
CA PRO A 29 -17.57 -0.88 -1.44
C PRO A 29 -16.16 -1.41 -1.18
N PHE A 30 -15.74 -2.39 -1.97
CA PHE A 30 -14.38 -2.92 -1.89
C PHE A 30 -13.36 -1.83 -2.24
N ALA A 31 -12.52 -1.47 -1.29
CA ALA A 31 -11.53 -0.40 -1.42
C ALA A 31 -10.17 -0.84 -0.85
N SER A 32 -9.61 -1.94 -1.34
CA SER A 32 -8.30 -2.38 -0.88
C SER A 32 -7.18 -1.46 -1.37
N ILE A 33 -6.09 -1.44 -0.62
CA ILE A 33 -4.84 -0.80 -1.03
C ILE A 33 -3.98 -1.85 -1.72
N PRO A 34 -3.69 -1.70 -3.03
CA PRO A 34 -2.88 -2.65 -3.76
C PRO A 34 -1.56 -2.82 -3.07
N TRP A 35 -1.19 -4.06 -2.82
CA TRP A 35 0.06 -4.41 -2.17
C TRP A 35 0.67 -5.59 -2.91
N PHE A 36 1.98 -5.53 -3.10
CA PHE A 36 2.74 -6.64 -3.63
C PHE A 36 4.13 -6.67 -3.03
N TRP A 37 4.77 -7.81 -3.20
CA TRP A 37 6.15 -8.02 -2.85
C TRP A 37 6.85 -8.85 -3.91
N SER A 38 8.17 -8.76 -3.92
CA SER A 38 9.05 -9.56 -4.76
C SER A 38 10.34 -9.80 -3.97
N ASP A 39 10.80 -11.04 -3.96
CA ASP A 39 12.15 -11.37 -3.52
C ASP A 39 13.02 -11.51 -4.78
N GLN A 40 14.03 -10.65 -4.91
CA GLN A 40 14.98 -10.67 -6.02
C GLN A 40 16.41 -10.74 -5.45
N TYR A 41 17.04 -11.91 -5.56
CA TYR A 41 18.34 -12.17 -4.93
C TYR A 41 18.28 -11.89 -3.41
N ASP A 42 19.13 -10.98 -2.92
CA ASP A 42 19.21 -10.51 -1.53
C ASP A 42 18.29 -9.32 -1.23
N ARG A 43 17.36 -9.00 -2.14
CA ARG A 43 16.47 -7.85 -2.02
C ARG A 43 15.04 -8.28 -1.78
N LYS A 44 14.51 -7.89 -0.61
CA LYS A 44 13.08 -7.93 -0.31
C LYS A 44 12.44 -6.63 -0.73
N ILE A 45 11.65 -6.67 -1.78
CA ILE A 45 10.95 -5.52 -2.35
C ILE A 45 9.48 -5.59 -1.94
N GLN A 46 8.94 -4.51 -1.40
CA GLN A 46 7.52 -4.40 -1.07
C GLN A 46 6.99 -3.05 -1.54
N MET A 47 5.75 -3.04 -2.01
CA MET A 47 5.13 -1.84 -2.56
C MET A 47 3.64 -1.82 -2.23
N ALA A 48 3.16 -0.72 -1.66
CA ALA A 48 1.74 -0.49 -1.37
C ALA A 48 1.25 0.83 -1.95
N GLY A 49 0.00 0.89 -2.37
CA GLY A 49 -0.63 2.10 -2.92
C GLY A 49 -0.82 2.07 -4.43
N ARG A 50 -1.17 3.23 -4.99
CA ARG A 50 -1.46 3.45 -6.41
C ARG A 50 -0.69 4.67 -6.93
N PRO A 51 0.66 4.62 -6.99
CA PRO A 51 1.42 5.72 -7.55
C PRO A 51 1.14 5.86 -9.05
N SER A 52 1.30 7.07 -9.58
CA SER A 52 1.36 7.33 -11.02
C SER A 52 2.75 7.79 -11.43
N SER A 53 3.00 7.84 -12.75
CA SER A 53 4.25 8.36 -13.32
C SER A 53 4.46 9.86 -13.09
N SER A 54 3.43 10.58 -12.66
CA SER A 54 3.48 12.02 -12.36
C SER A 54 3.75 12.30 -10.87
N ASP A 55 3.81 11.27 -10.03
CA ASP A 55 4.03 11.46 -8.59
C ASP A 55 5.51 11.78 -8.33
N GLU A 56 5.75 12.69 -7.40
CA GLU A 56 7.10 12.96 -6.90
C GLU A 56 7.57 11.78 -6.04
N ILE A 57 8.86 11.45 -6.14
CA ILE A 57 9.46 10.37 -5.36
C ILE A 57 10.43 10.97 -4.34
N ILE A 58 10.22 10.65 -3.07
CA ILE A 58 11.07 11.10 -1.96
C ILE A 58 11.58 9.88 -1.20
N ILE A 59 12.85 9.88 -0.81
CA ILE A 59 13.47 8.81 -0.02
C ILE A 59 13.70 9.31 1.41
N PRO A 60 12.77 9.09 2.35
CA PRO A 60 12.93 9.54 3.73
C PRO A 60 13.83 8.66 4.59
N ASP A 61 14.12 7.41 4.19
CA ASP A 61 14.93 6.46 4.96
C ASP A 61 15.83 5.63 4.04
N GLY A 62 17.13 5.61 4.33
CA GLY A 62 18.14 4.86 3.59
C GLY A 62 18.55 5.49 2.25
N SER A 63 19.17 4.68 1.39
CA SER A 63 19.68 5.13 0.08
C SER A 63 19.59 4.05 -1.00
N ILE A 64 19.58 4.48 -2.26
CA ILE A 64 19.56 3.58 -3.42
C ILE A 64 20.88 2.82 -3.53
N GLU A 65 21.99 3.51 -3.22
CA GLU A 65 23.35 2.99 -3.27
C GLU A 65 23.53 1.80 -2.31
N GLU A 66 22.92 1.86 -1.12
CA GLU A 66 22.91 0.78 -0.14
C GLU A 66 21.89 -0.32 -0.47
N GLN A 67 21.05 -0.13 -1.48
CA GLN A 67 19.95 -1.04 -1.84
C GLN A 67 19.04 -1.34 -0.63
N ARG A 68 18.89 -0.35 0.25
CA ARG A 68 18.17 -0.48 1.51
C ARG A 68 17.50 0.85 1.86
N PHE A 69 16.32 1.06 1.31
CA PHE A 69 15.64 2.36 1.39
C PHE A 69 14.11 2.22 1.40
N VAL A 70 13.46 3.33 1.74
CA VAL A 70 12.03 3.56 1.53
C VAL A 70 11.86 4.73 0.59
N ALA A 71 11.02 4.58 -0.43
CA ALA A 71 10.57 5.64 -1.31
C ALA A 71 9.08 5.88 -1.10
N LEU A 72 8.69 7.12 -0.86
CA LEU A 72 7.30 7.56 -0.83
C LEU A 72 6.95 8.24 -2.15
N PHE A 73 5.74 8.00 -2.61
CA PHE A 73 5.16 8.65 -3.78
C PHE A 73 4.22 9.75 -3.32
N ARG A 74 4.37 10.95 -3.86
CA ARG A 74 3.64 12.15 -3.46
C ARG A 74 2.88 12.75 -4.64
N ARG A 75 1.63 13.13 -4.38
CA ARG A 75 0.81 13.93 -5.28
C ARG A 75 0.18 15.09 -4.50
N GLY A 76 0.67 16.30 -4.73
CA GLY A 76 0.22 17.47 -3.97
C GLY A 76 0.52 17.34 -2.47
N ASP A 77 -0.50 17.33 -1.64
CA ASP A 77 -0.43 17.15 -0.19
C ASP A 77 -0.69 15.70 0.27
N MET A 78 -0.74 14.75 -0.67
CA MET A 78 -1.08 13.35 -0.39
C MET A 78 0.08 12.39 -0.69
N CYS A 79 0.19 11.34 0.12
CA CYS A 79 1.01 10.17 -0.17
C CYS A 79 0.17 9.13 -0.95
N THR A 80 0.63 8.76 -2.13
CA THR A 80 -0.09 7.83 -3.04
C THR A 80 0.44 6.40 -2.97
N GLY A 81 1.61 6.20 -2.36
CA GLY A 81 2.19 4.89 -2.19
C GLY A 81 3.55 4.90 -1.49
N VAL A 82 4.04 3.70 -1.21
CA VAL A 82 5.33 3.44 -0.58
C VAL A 82 5.98 2.24 -1.24
N LEU A 83 7.24 2.37 -1.62
CA LEU A 83 8.12 1.27 -2.03
C LEU A 83 9.22 1.12 -0.98
N GLY A 84 9.53 -0.11 -0.57
CA GLY A 84 10.68 -0.37 0.27
C GLY A 84 11.52 -1.51 -0.27
N VAL A 85 12.84 -1.34 -0.17
CA VAL A 85 13.83 -2.39 -0.42
C VAL A 85 14.53 -2.67 0.90
N ASN A 86 14.43 -3.91 1.40
CA ASN A 86 15.04 -4.32 2.66
C ASN A 86 14.62 -3.45 3.88
N ARG A 87 13.41 -2.88 3.82
CA ARG A 87 12.78 -2.04 4.87
C ARG A 87 11.32 -2.44 5.18
N PRO A 88 11.02 -3.73 5.43
CA PRO A 88 9.64 -4.19 5.47
C PRO A 88 8.78 -3.56 6.57
N ARG A 89 9.38 -3.24 7.72
CA ARG A 89 8.70 -2.58 8.83
C ARG A 89 8.12 -1.23 8.43
N HIS A 90 8.92 -0.37 7.79
CA HIS A 90 8.46 0.96 7.37
C HIS A 90 7.37 0.87 6.30
N VAL A 91 7.50 -0.05 5.33
CA VAL A 91 6.46 -0.28 4.31
C VAL A 91 5.14 -0.68 4.96
N MET A 92 5.16 -1.57 5.95
CA MET A 92 3.95 -1.97 6.67
C MET A 92 3.34 -0.84 7.50
N GLN A 93 4.15 -0.01 8.15
CA GLN A 93 3.64 1.16 8.89
C GLN A 93 2.93 2.16 7.97
N VAL A 94 3.48 2.42 6.78
CA VAL A 94 2.84 3.31 5.80
C VAL A 94 1.62 2.64 5.16
N ARG A 95 1.70 1.36 4.78
CA ARG A 95 0.55 0.60 4.23
C ARG A 95 -0.66 0.62 5.15
N MET A 96 -0.47 0.40 6.45
CA MET A 96 -1.56 0.43 7.43
C MET A 96 -2.24 1.80 7.53
N LYS A 97 -1.56 2.88 7.12
CA LYS A 97 -2.10 4.24 7.09
C LYS A 97 -2.69 4.63 5.72
N LEU A 98 -2.48 3.84 4.67
CA LEU A 98 -2.80 4.22 3.28
C LEU A 98 -4.29 4.08 2.88
N THR A 99 -5.23 3.86 3.81
CA THR A 99 -6.56 3.33 3.50
C THR A 99 -7.69 4.33 3.24
N GLU A 100 -7.50 5.64 3.39
CA GLU A 100 -8.56 6.64 3.12
C GLU A 100 -8.04 7.91 2.44
N SER A 101 -7.07 8.57 3.07
CA SER A 101 -6.40 9.76 2.55
C SER A 101 -5.18 10.02 3.44
N LEU A 102 -4.00 9.55 3.02
CA LEU A 102 -2.78 9.77 3.79
C LEU A 102 -2.16 11.11 3.41
N SER A 103 -2.26 12.11 4.30
CA SER A 103 -1.57 13.38 4.09
C SER A 103 -0.04 13.17 4.08
N TRP A 104 0.65 14.01 3.32
CA TRP A 104 2.10 13.96 3.15
C TRP A 104 2.84 14.04 4.49
N ASP A 105 2.43 14.98 5.36
CA ASP A 105 3.03 15.15 6.68
C ASP A 105 2.81 13.92 7.57
N SER A 106 1.62 13.31 7.48
CA SER A 106 1.32 12.06 8.21
C SER A 106 2.17 10.90 7.71
N ALA A 107 2.44 10.82 6.41
CA ALA A 107 3.33 9.81 5.84
C ALA A 107 4.77 10.01 6.32
N LEU A 108 5.27 11.25 6.30
CA LEU A 108 6.62 11.58 6.76
C LEU A 108 6.81 11.33 8.26
N SER A 109 5.77 11.50 9.08
CA SER A 109 5.86 11.24 10.52
C SER A 109 6.25 9.80 10.90
N VAL A 110 6.17 8.85 9.96
CA VAL A 110 6.64 7.46 10.16
C VAL A 110 8.17 7.39 10.28
N PHE A 111 8.89 8.39 9.76
CA PHE A 111 10.35 8.42 9.65
C PHE A 111 11.01 9.47 10.55
N ALA A 112 10.22 10.15 11.39
CA ALA A 112 10.68 11.12 12.36
C ALA A 112 11.14 10.47 13.68
#